data_AF-A0A5N9GQU8-F1
#
_entry.id   AF-A0A5N9GQU8-F1
#
_cell.length_a   1.000
_cell.length_b   1.000
_cell.length_c   1.000
_cell.angle_alpha   90.00
_cell.angle_beta   90.00
_cell.angle_gamma   90.00
#
_symmetry.space_group_name_H-M   'P 1'
#
loop_
_entity.id
_entity.type
_entity.pdbx_description
1 polymer ?
#
loop_
_entity_poly.entity_id
_entity_poly.type
_entity_poly.pdbx_seq_one_letter_code
_entity_poly.pdbx_strand_id
1 'polypeptide(L)' 'MARILDVLAVSFLVAAGVLCELSFPYFISCFVAAGLLIYKYFLVKPDDLSKLGMAFMRINAFVSLSILSGSSVSLYLN' A
#
# COMPACT_ATOMS: atom_id res chain seq x y z
N MET A 1 -14.65 -9.00 4.54
CA MET A 1 -13.82 -8.59 5.70
C MET A 1 -12.46 -8.02 5.28
N ALA A 2 -11.62 -8.75 4.52
CA ALA A 2 -10.29 -8.26 4.12
C ALA A 2 -10.28 -6.88 3.40
N ARG A 3 -11.27 -6.60 2.54
CA ARG A 3 -11.38 -5.30 1.83
C ARG A 3 -11.50 -4.10 2.77
N ILE A 4 -12.19 -4.26 3.90
CA ILE A 4 -12.40 -3.19 4.87
C ILE A 4 -11.09 -2.88 5.61
N LEU A 5 -10.34 -3.92 5.98
CA LEU A 5 -9.02 -3.76 6.61
C LEU A 5 -8.02 -3.09 5.66
N ASP A 6 -8.05 -3.39 4.37
CA ASP A 6 -7.18 -2.72 3.40
C ASP A 6 -7.53 -1.24 3.21
N VAL A 7 -8.82 -0.91 3.13
CA VAL A 7 -9.27 0.49 3.07
C VAL A 7 -8.85 1.22 4.35
N LEU A 8 -8.99 0.58 5.51
CA LEU A 8 -8.56 1.14 6.78
C LEU A 8 -7.04 1.34 6.81
N ALA A 9 -6.26 0.40 6.31
CA ALA A 9 -4.80 0.51 6.23
C ALA A 9 -4.37 1.66 5.30
N VAL A 10 -5.02 1.82 4.14
CA VAL A 10 -4.78 2.96 3.24
C VAL A 10 -5.12 4.28 3.94
N SER A 11 -6.23 4.34 4.66
CA SER A 11 -6.61 5.56 5.39
C SER A 11 -5.60 5.92 6.50
N PHE A 12 -5.06 4.92 7.22
CA PHE A 12 -3.97 5.13 8.19
C PHE A 12 -2.68 5.60 7.52
N LEU A 13 -2.35 5.06 6.34
CA LEU A 13 -1.18 5.45 5.56
C LEU A 13 -1.28 6.91 5.07
N VAL A 14 -2.46 7.33 4.62
CA VAL A 14 -2.69 8.73 4.25
C VAL A 14 -2.62 9.64 5.49
N ALA A 15 -3.23 9.23 6.60
CA ALA A 15 -3.16 9.97 7.86
C ALA A 15 -1.72 10.11 8.38
N ALA A 16 -0.89 9.08 8.25
CA ALA A 16 0.53 9.13 8.61
C ALA A 16 1.31 10.15 7.76
N GLY A 17 1.01 10.26 6.47
CA GLY A 17 1.60 11.29 5.60
C GLY A 17 1.26 12.71 6.02
N VAL A 18 0.01 12.93 6.44
CA VAL A 18 -0.44 14.24 6.95
C VAL A 18 0.18 14.54 8.31
N LEU A 19 0.25 13.57 9.22
CA LEU A 19 0.81 13.73 10.57
C LEU A 19 2.32 14.00 10.57
N CYS A 20 3.06 13.42 9.63
CA CYS A 20 4.50 13.65 9.51
C CYS A 20 4.88 14.83 8.61
N GLU A 21 3.91 15.62 8.12
CA GLU A 21 4.14 16.72 7.16
C GLU A 21 5.02 16.29 5.95
N LEU A 22 4.87 15.04 5.51
CA LEU A 22 5.73 14.49 4.46
C LEU A 22 5.41 15.12 3.10
N SER A 23 6.46 15.44 2.35
CA SER A 23 6.39 16.08 1.03
C SER A 23 5.64 15.22 0.00
N PHE A 24 5.26 15.86 -1.11
CA PHE A 24 4.54 15.27 -2.25
C PHE A 24 4.99 13.86 -2.69
N PRO A 25 6.29 13.48 -2.67
CA PRO A 25 6.73 12.12 -3.01
C PRO A 25 6.05 11.02 -2.19
N TYR A 26 5.76 11.28 -0.90
CA TYR A 26 5.10 10.32 -0.03
C TYR A 26 3.68 10.00 -0.48
N PHE A 27 2.93 11.03 -0.90
CA PHE A 27 1.56 10.87 -1.39
C PHE A 27 1.50 10.05 -2.68
N ILE A 28 2.50 10.17 -3.56
CA ILE A 28 2.60 9.32 -4.77
C ILE A 28 2.75 7.86 -4.38
N SER A 29 3.68 7.54 -3.49
CA SER A 29 3.87 6.17 -2.97
C SER A 29 2.64 5.63 -2.26
N CYS A 30 1.90 6.49 -1.55
CA CYS A 30 0.65 6.13 -0.88
C CYS A 30 -0.45 5.76 -1.90
N PHE A 31 -0.54 6.53 -3.00
CA PHE A 31 -1.44 6.23 -4.12
C PHE A 31 -1.07 4.92 -4.82
N VAL A 32 0.22 4.68 -5.06
CA VAL A 32 0.72 3.42 -5.64
C VAL A 32 0.40 2.22 -4.74
N ALA A 33 0.60 2.36 -3.42
CA ALA A 33 0.24 1.35 -2.43
C ALA A 33 -1.26 1.01 -2.45
N ALA A 34 -2.12 2.04 -2.51
CA ALA A 34 -3.57 1.84 -2.62
C ALA A 34 -3.96 1.10 -3.91
N GLY A 35 -3.35 1.46 -5.04
CA GLY A 35 -3.54 0.77 -6.31
C GLY A 35 -3.11 -0.70 -6.28
N LEU A 36 -1.97 -1.01 -5.66
CA LEU A 36 -1.48 -2.38 -5.47
C LEU A 36 -2.44 -3.22 -4.62
N LEU A 37 -2.99 -2.64 -3.55
CA LEU A 37 -3.98 -3.32 -2.71
C LEU A 37 -5.26 -3.65 -3.50
N ILE A 38 -5.70 -2.76 -4.39
CA ILE A 38 -6.82 -3.04 -5.30
C ILE A 38 -6.43 -4.14 -6.30
N TYR A 39 -5.23 -4.07 -6.87
CA TYR A 39 -4.73 -5.03 -7.86
C TYR A 39 -4.70 -6.48 -7.33
N LYS A 40 -4.43 -6.69 -6.03
CA LYS A 40 -4.46 -8.04 -5.45
C LYS A 40 -5.84 -8.69 -5.55
N TYR A 41 -6.92 -7.90 -5.42
CA TYR A 41 -8.28 -8.41 -5.54
C TYR A 41 -8.62 -8.82 -6.97
N PHE A 42 -8.04 -8.15 -7.96
CA PHE A 42 -8.16 -8.55 -9.36
C PHE A 42 -7.32 -9.79 -9.70
N LEU A 43 -6.15 -9.93 -9.09
CA LEU A 43 -5.23 -11.05 -9.35
C LEU A 43 -5.70 -12.37 -8.71
N VAL A 44 -6.40 -12.30 -7.59
CA VAL A 44 -6.95 -13.47 -6.90
C VAL A 44 -8.18 -13.97 -7.65
N LYS A 45 -8.03 -15.07 -8.39
CA LYS A 45 -9.18 -15.82 -8.90
C LYS A 45 -9.89 -16.53 -7.74
N PRO A 46 -11.24 -16.56 -7.74
CA PRO A 46 -12.03 -17.17 -6.66
C PRO A 46 -11.81 -18.68 -6.49
N ASP A 47 -11.21 -19.34 -7.47
CA ASP A 47 -11.04 -20.80 -7.53
C ASP A 47 -9.83 -21.32 -6.71
N ASP A 48 -8.94 -20.43 -6.24
CA ASP A 48 -7.61 -20.82 -5.75
C ASP A 48 -7.24 -20.09 -4.44
N LEU A 49 -7.85 -20.53 -3.33
CA LEU A 49 -7.58 -19.99 -1.98
C LEU A 49 -6.12 -20.17 -1.52
N SER A 50 -5.38 -21.13 -2.08
CA SER A 50 -3.95 -21.32 -1.78
C SER A 50 -3.08 -20.18 -2.36
N LYS A 51 -3.49 -19.64 -3.52
CA LYS A 51 -2.81 -18.51 -4.17
C LYS A 51 -3.20 -17.17 -3.54
N LEU A 52 -4.33 -17.10 -2.83
CA LEU A 52 -4.74 -15.90 -2.08
C LEU A 52 -3.66 -15.49 -1.08
N GLY A 53 -3.15 -16.42 -0.27
CA GLY A 53 -2.10 -16.12 0.72
C GLY A 53 -0.81 -15.60 0.06
N MET A 54 -0.34 -16.26 -1.00
CA MET A 54 0.85 -15.83 -1.75
C MET A 54 0.66 -14.46 -2.41
N ALA A 55 -0.50 -14.20 -3.03
CA ALA A 55 -0.80 -12.91 -3.64
C ALA A 55 -0.87 -11.79 -2.59
N PHE A 56 -1.45 -12.07 -1.42
CA PHE A 56 -1.53 -11.12 -0.31
C PHE A 56 -0.13 -10.75 0.21
N MET A 57 0.73 -11.76 0.41
CA MET A 57 2.10 -11.55 0.89
C MET A 57 2.95 -10.78 -0.12
N ARG A 58 2.81 -11.11 -1.41
CA ARG A 58 3.55 -10.44 -2.50
C ARG A 58 3.16 -8.98 -2.63
N ILE A 59 1.86 -8.68 -2.59
CA ILE A 59 1.35 -7.31 -2.69
C ILE A 59 1.73 -6.50 -1.45
N ASN A 60 1.64 -7.08 -0.24
CA ASN A 60 2.10 -6.40 0.97
C ASN A 60 3.58 -6.04 0.90
N ALA A 61 4.44 -6.92 0.36
CA ALA A 61 5.84 -6.60 0.15
C ALA A 61 6.03 -5.39 -0.80
N PHE A 62 5.29 -5.34 -1.91
CA PHE A 62 5.32 -4.19 -2.84
C PHE A 62 4.79 -2.90 -2.22
N VAL A 63 3.74 -2.98 -1.40
CA VAL A 63 3.19 -1.84 -0.65
C VAL A 63 4.24 -1.30 0.31
N SER A 64 4.86 -2.16 1.13
CA SER A 64 5.93 -1.74 2.05
C SER A 64 7.12 -1.13 1.32
N LEU A 65 7.54 -1.70 0.19
CA LEU A 65 8.62 -1.14 -0.63
C LEU A 65 8.26 0.23 -1.22
N SER A 66 7.02 0.41 -1.69
CA SER A 66 6.54 1.68 -2.24
C SER A 66 6.52 2.77 -1.19
N ILE A 67 6.01 2.47 0.01
CA ILE A 67 5.99 3.43 1.12
C ILE A 67 7.40 3.73 1.61
N LEU A 68 8.28 2.72 1.69
CA LEU A 68 9.67 2.91 2.08
C LEU A 68 10.40 3.86 1.12
N SER A 69 10.28 3.63 -0.19
CA SER A 69 10.93 4.49 -1.19
C SER A 69 10.37 5.91 -1.14
N GLY A 70 9.06 6.06 -1.00
CA GLY A 70 8.39 7.34 -0.80
C GLY A 70 8.88 8.12 0.42
N SER A 71 8.92 7.45 1.58
CA SER A 71 9.42 8.03 2.82
C SER A 71 10.89 8.40 2.73
N SER A 72 11.74 7.55 2.14
CA SER A 72 13.16 7.87 1.93
C SER A 72 13.33 9.08 1.04
N VAL A 73 12.64 9.15 -0.10
CA VAL A 73 12.69 10.31 -1.02
C VAL A 73 12.17 11.57 -0.34
N SER A 74 11.09 11.47 0.43
CA SER A 74 10.55 12.61 1.16
C SER A 74 11.49 13.13 2.24
N LEU A 75 12.25 12.26 2.92
CA LEU A 75 13.27 12.68 3.89
C LEU A 75 14.46 13.37 3.20
N TYR A 76 14.82 12.98 1.99
CA TYR A 76 15.87 13.68 1.23
C TYR A 76 15.42 15.05 0.69
N LEU A 77 14.12 15.25 0.49
CA LEU A 77 13.56 16.50 -0.02
C LEU A 77 13.27 17.56 1.06
N ASN A 78 13.28 17.18 2.35
CA ASN A 78 12.95 18.04 3.49
C ASN A 78 14.17 18.32 4.36
#